data_AF-I1JZ36-F1
#
_entry.id   AF-I1JZ36-F1
#
_cell.length_a   1.000
_cell.length_b   1.000
_cell.length_c   1.000
_cell.angle_alpha   90.00
_cell.angle_beta   90.00
_cell.angle_gamma   90.00
#
_symmetry.space_group_name_H-M   'P 1'
#
loop_
_entity.id
_entity.type
_entity.pdbx_description
1 polymer ?
#
loop_
_entity_poly.entity_id
_entity_poly.type
_entity_poly.pdbx_seq_one_letter_code
_entity_poly.pdbx_strand_id
1 'polypeptide(L)'
;MAVGLQTGVPWVMCKQDNAPDPVINTCNGMQCGKTFKGPNSPNKPSLWTENWTSFYQVFGEVPYIRSAEDIAYNVALFIAKRGSYVNYYMYHGGTNFDRIASAFVVTAYYDEAPLDEYGLVREPKWGHLKELHEAIKSCSNSLLYGTQTSFSLGTQQNAYVFRRSSIECAAFLENTEDRSVTIQFQNIPYQLPPNSISILPDCKNVAFNTAKVRAQNARAMKSQLQFNSAEKWKVYREAIPSFADTSLRANTLLDQISTAKDTSDYLWYTFRLYDNSANAQSILSAYSHGHVLHAFVNGNLVGSKHGSHKNVSFVMENKLNLISGMNNISFLSATVGLPNSGAYLEGRVAGLRSLKVQGRDFTNQAWGYQVGLLGEKLQIYTASGSSKVKWESFLSSTKPLTWYKTTFDAPVGNDPVVLNLGSMGKGYTWVNGQGIGRYWVSFHTPQGTPSQKWYHIPRSLLKSTGNLLVLLEEETGNPLGITLDTVYITSQ
;
A
#
# COMPACT_ATOMS: atom_id res chain seq x y z
N MET A 1 31.26 8.44 -4.45
CA MET A 1 30.40 9.06 -5.49
C MET A 1 29.56 10.19 -4.91
N ALA A 2 28.53 9.92 -4.08
CA ALA A 2 27.58 10.95 -3.60
C ALA A 2 28.24 12.20 -2.97
N VAL A 3 29.20 12.00 -2.05
CA VAL A 3 29.95 13.10 -1.40
C VAL A 3 30.71 13.95 -2.42
N GLY A 4 31.19 13.35 -3.52
CA GLY A 4 31.92 14.05 -4.59
C GLY A 4 31.05 15.00 -5.41
N LEU A 5 29.72 14.96 -5.26
CA LEU A 5 28.80 15.91 -5.89
C LEU A 5 28.77 17.28 -5.19
N GLN A 6 29.44 17.44 -4.04
CA GLN A 6 29.65 18.72 -3.35
C GLN A 6 28.36 19.54 -3.14
N THR A 7 27.30 18.90 -2.64
CA THR A 7 25.97 19.51 -2.46
C THR A 7 25.91 20.64 -1.42
N GLY A 8 26.97 20.83 -0.62
CA GLY A 8 27.01 21.83 0.47
C GLY A 8 26.27 21.43 1.76
N VAL A 9 25.68 20.23 1.80
CA VAL A 9 24.93 19.69 2.95
C VAL A 9 25.31 18.24 3.25
N PRO A 10 25.07 17.73 4.49
CA PRO A 10 25.43 16.36 4.86
C PRO A 10 24.69 15.27 4.07
N TRP A 11 25.36 14.14 3.89
CA TRP A 11 24.77 12.90 3.36
C TRP A 11 24.43 11.92 4.49
N VAL A 12 23.34 11.19 4.33
CA VAL A 12 22.89 10.16 5.29
C VAL A 12 22.70 8.80 4.60
N MET A 13 22.92 7.71 5.32
CA MET A 13 22.60 6.34 4.88
C MET A 13 21.87 5.59 6.00
N CYS A 14 20.64 5.15 5.73
CA CYS A 14 19.85 4.40 6.69
C CYS A 14 20.29 2.93 6.79
N LYS A 15 20.22 2.37 8.01
CA LYS A 15 20.60 0.97 8.31
C LYS A 15 22.00 0.60 7.79
N GLN A 16 22.93 1.55 7.83
CA GLN A 16 24.30 1.38 7.34
C GLN A 16 25.33 1.62 8.46
N ASP A 17 25.50 0.65 9.37
CA ASP A 17 26.37 0.79 10.56
C ASP A 17 27.83 1.16 10.21
N ASN A 18 28.32 0.79 9.03
CA ASN A 18 29.66 1.09 8.54
C ASN A 18 29.70 2.22 7.48
N ALA A 19 28.76 3.17 7.49
CA ALA A 19 28.77 4.31 6.57
C ALA A 19 30.11 5.09 6.66
N PRO A 20 30.83 5.29 5.55
CA PRO A 20 32.15 5.94 5.55
C PRO A 20 32.04 7.44 5.80
N ASP A 21 33.05 8.04 6.42
CA ASP A 21 33.08 9.49 6.61
C ASP A 21 33.09 10.23 5.26
N PRO A 22 32.39 11.39 5.15
CA PRO A 22 31.64 12.10 6.19
C PRO A 22 30.15 11.69 6.33
N VAL A 23 29.72 10.57 5.76
CA VAL A 23 28.31 10.15 5.71
C VAL A 23 27.79 9.73 7.10
N ILE A 24 26.58 10.16 7.45
CA ILE A 24 25.95 9.85 8.75
C ILE A 24 25.08 8.58 8.62
N ASN A 25 25.34 7.57 9.45
CA ASN A 25 24.45 6.40 9.54
C ASN A 25 23.20 6.72 10.37
N THR A 26 22.05 6.22 9.92
CA THR A 26 20.76 6.53 10.54
C THR A 26 19.95 5.28 10.86
N CYS A 27 18.96 5.43 11.73
CA CYS A 27 18.07 4.35 12.13
C CYS A 27 16.73 4.39 11.40
N ASN A 28 16.20 3.21 11.06
CA ASN A 28 14.83 3.00 10.59
C ASN A 28 14.18 1.91 11.44
N GLY A 29 12.90 2.07 11.78
CA GLY A 29 12.14 1.11 12.56
C GLY A 29 11.12 1.79 13.45
N MET A 30 10.39 1.00 14.25
CA MET A 30 9.41 1.54 15.19
C MET A 30 10.05 2.02 16.51
N GLN A 31 11.19 1.45 16.91
CA GLN A 31 11.70 1.58 18.28
C GLN A 31 13.17 2.01 18.35
N CYS A 32 13.61 2.92 17.48
CA CYS A 32 15.02 3.35 17.47
C CYS A 32 15.48 3.96 18.81
N GLY A 33 14.58 4.50 19.65
CA GLY A 33 14.91 4.90 21.03
C GLY A 33 15.37 3.75 21.93
N LYS A 34 15.01 2.51 21.60
CA LYS A 34 15.46 1.28 22.27
C LYS A 34 16.57 0.57 21.49
N THR A 35 16.45 0.47 20.18
CA THR A 35 17.26 -0.44 19.36
C THR A 35 18.45 0.20 18.67
N PHE A 36 18.49 1.53 18.52
CA PHE A 36 19.61 2.19 17.85
C PHE A 36 20.83 2.25 18.76
N LYS A 37 21.95 1.68 18.30
CA LYS A 37 23.22 1.71 19.04
C LYS A 37 23.87 3.10 19.06
N GLY A 38 23.42 4.00 18.20
CA GLY A 38 24.01 5.32 18.00
C GLY A 38 24.76 5.43 16.67
N PRO A 39 25.27 6.65 16.37
CA PRO A 39 26.07 6.89 15.20
C PRO A 39 27.39 6.12 15.27
N ASN A 40 27.98 5.82 14.12
CA ASN A 40 29.22 5.06 14.02
C ASN A 40 30.49 5.88 14.29
N SER A 41 30.33 7.13 14.74
CA SER A 41 31.40 8.04 15.17
C SER A 41 30.84 9.01 16.22
N PRO A 42 31.63 9.38 17.24
CA PRO A 42 31.20 10.33 18.27
C PRO A 42 30.95 11.75 17.73
N ASN A 43 31.46 12.06 16.54
CA ASN A 43 31.31 13.38 15.91
C ASN A 43 30.06 13.47 15.00
N LYS A 44 29.23 12.43 14.97
CA LYS A 44 28.01 12.38 14.15
C LYS A 44 26.76 12.47 15.04
N PRO A 45 25.67 13.07 14.56
CA PRO A 45 24.41 13.10 15.31
C PRO A 45 23.65 11.76 15.22
N SER A 46 22.82 11.47 16.23
CA SER A 46 21.83 10.38 16.18
C SER A 46 20.59 10.82 15.40
N LEU A 47 20.33 10.17 14.26
CA LEU A 47 19.20 10.48 13.37
C LEU A 47 18.30 9.25 13.17
N TRP A 48 16.98 9.46 13.29
CA TRP A 48 15.95 8.46 13.01
C TRP A 48 15.19 8.85 11.74
N THR A 49 15.58 8.27 10.61
CA THR A 49 15.08 8.63 9.27
C THR A 49 13.72 8.03 8.95
N GLU A 50 13.35 6.91 9.57
CA GLU A 50 12.01 6.31 9.40
C GLU A 50 11.45 5.79 10.73
N ASN A 51 10.67 6.61 11.41
CA ASN A 51 9.81 6.20 12.51
C ASN A 51 8.49 5.69 11.94
N TRP A 52 8.37 4.36 11.83
CA TRP A 52 7.23 3.73 11.16
C TRP A 52 5.92 3.98 11.91
N THR A 53 5.04 4.85 11.40
CA THR A 53 3.78 5.25 12.08
C THR A 53 2.68 4.20 12.00
N SER A 54 2.87 3.21 11.14
CA SER A 54 2.07 2.02 10.89
C SER A 54 2.93 1.07 10.03
N PHE A 55 2.31 0.22 9.22
CA PHE A 55 2.94 -0.57 8.17
C PHE A 55 2.07 -0.49 6.91
N TYR A 56 2.67 -0.64 5.73
CA TYR A 56 1.87 -0.70 4.50
C TYR A 56 0.91 -1.89 4.53
N GLN A 57 -0.28 -1.70 3.96
CA GLN A 57 -1.27 -2.77 3.84
C GLN A 57 -1.14 -3.45 2.47
N VAL A 58 -1.43 -4.74 2.43
CA VAL A 58 -1.47 -5.54 1.20
C VAL A 58 -2.87 -6.12 1.01
N PHE A 59 -3.26 -6.38 -0.24
CA PHE A 59 -4.53 -7.03 -0.55
C PHE A 59 -4.60 -8.40 0.13
N GLY A 60 -5.75 -8.71 0.75
CA GLY A 60 -5.99 -9.93 1.51
C GLY A 60 -5.57 -9.88 2.98
N GLU A 61 -5.02 -8.77 3.48
CA GLU A 61 -4.57 -8.64 4.87
C GLU A 61 -5.21 -7.41 5.56
N VAL A 62 -5.20 -7.42 6.90
CA VAL A 62 -5.67 -6.32 7.76
C VAL A 62 -4.58 -5.26 7.98
N PRO A 63 -4.94 -3.99 8.23
CA PRO A 63 -3.95 -2.96 8.54
C PRO A 63 -3.27 -3.21 9.90
N TYR A 64 -1.98 -2.87 9.97
CA TYR A 64 -1.26 -2.85 11.24
C TYR A 64 -1.48 -1.51 11.96
N ILE A 65 -2.14 -1.53 13.11
CA ILE A 65 -2.41 -0.33 13.89
C ILE A 65 -1.30 -0.12 14.92
N ARG A 66 -0.57 0.99 14.80
CA ARG A 66 0.38 1.47 15.81
C ARG A 66 -0.25 2.61 16.59
N SER A 67 -0.26 2.51 17.92
CA SER A 67 -0.90 3.50 18.79
C SER A 67 -0.12 4.82 18.85
N ALA A 68 -0.80 5.91 19.20
CA ALA A 68 -0.17 7.23 19.33
C ALA A 68 0.83 7.23 20.50
N GLU A 69 0.49 6.51 21.56
CA GLU A 69 1.25 6.34 22.79
C GLU A 69 2.60 5.67 22.54
N ASP A 70 2.61 4.57 21.78
CA ASP A 70 3.85 3.84 21.46
C ASP A 70 4.77 4.70 20.59
N ILE A 71 4.21 5.41 19.59
CA ILE A 71 4.99 6.34 18.77
C ILE A 71 5.58 7.44 19.66
N ALA A 72 4.76 8.08 20.49
CA ALA A 72 5.19 9.17 21.35
C ALA A 72 6.25 8.72 22.36
N TYR A 73 6.07 7.56 22.98
CA TYR A 73 7.05 6.96 23.89
C TYR A 73 8.41 6.77 23.24
N ASN A 74 8.46 6.13 22.05
CA ASN A 74 9.74 5.86 21.41
C ASN A 74 10.42 7.14 20.90
N VAL A 75 9.65 8.14 20.45
CA VAL A 75 10.18 9.46 20.08
C VAL A 75 10.77 10.15 21.30
N ALA A 76 10.03 10.24 22.41
CA ALA A 76 10.49 10.87 23.64
C ALA A 76 11.75 10.18 24.18
N LEU A 77 11.80 8.84 24.14
CA LEU A 77 12.97 8.06 24.54
C LEU A 77 14.18 8.33 23.64
N PHE A 78 13.97 8.40 22.33
CA PHE A 78 15.03 8.70 21.37
C PHE A 78 15.64 10.08 21.64
N ILE A 79 14.81 11.11 21.85
CA ILE A 79 15.27 12.47 22.20
C ILE A 79 15.97 12.49 23.57
N ALA A 80 15.40 11.82 24.58
CA ALA A 80 16.00 11.71 25.92
C ALA A 80 17.41 11.10 25.88
N LYS A 81 17.67 10.18 24.95
CA LYS A 81 18.98 9.56 24.67
C LYS A 81 19.80 10.31 23.61
N ARG A 82 19.66 11.64 23.54
CA ARG A 82 20.42 12.54 22.65
C ARG A 82 20.15 12.33 21.15
N GLY A 83 18.99 11.78 20.81
CA GLY A 83 18.44 11.83 19.46
C GLY A 83 18.17 13.27 19.04
N SER A 84 18.49 13.61 17.80
CA SER A 84 18.44 15.01 17.31
C SER A 84 17.58 15.20 16.06
N TYR A 85 17.10 14.10 15.47
CA TYR A 85 16.23 14.11 14.30
C TYR A 85 15.30 12.90 14.33
N VAL A 86 14.01 13.12 14.13
CA VAL A 86 13.02 12.05 13.94
C VAL A 86 12.12 12.41 12.77
N ASN A 87 12.02 11.50 11.81
CA ASN A 87 11.10 11.62 10.69
C ASN A 87 10.03 10.52 10.76
N TYR A 88 8.76 10.91 10.69
CA TYR A 88 7.63 9.98 10.67
C TYR A 88 7.46 9.38 9.27
N TYR A 89 7.62 8.06 9.17
CA TYR A 89 7.39 7.32 7.94
C TYR A 89 6.11 6.47 8.10
N MET A 90 4.95 6.87 7.61
CA MET A 90 4.65 8.12 6.93
C MET A 90 3.99 9.11 7.88
N TYR A 91 4.21 10.41 7.65
CA TYR A 91 3.38 11.46 8.23
C TYR A 91 2.04 11.58 7.47
N HIS A 92 2.12 11.56 6.14
CA HIS A 92 1.01 11.33 5.21
C HIS A 92 1.50 10.30 4.18
N GLY A 93 0.77 9.21 4.02
CA GLY A 93 1.11 8.20 3.02
C GLY A 93 0.46 8.45 1.67
N GLY A 94 -0.83 8.79 1.66
CA GLY A 94 -1.58 9.10 0.44
C GLY A 94 -2.03 7.85 -0.31
N THR A 95 -1.96 7.91 -1.64
CA THR A 95 -2.50 6.88 -2.53
C THR A 95 -1.44 6.48 -3.56
N ASN A 96 -1.26 5.18 -3.77
CA ASN A 96 -0.55 4.62 -4.91
C ASN A 96 -1.44 4.72 -6.15
N PHE A 97 -1.53 5.91 -6.74
CA PHE A 97 -2.26 6.13 -7.98
C PHE A 97 -1.70 5.28 -9.12
N ASP A 98 -2.48 5.17 -10.18
CA ASP A 98 -2.12 4.40 -11.35
C ASP A 98 -1.72 2.94 -11.01
N ARG A 99 -0.69 2.41 -11.68
CA ARG A 99 -0.21 1.03 -11.56
C ARG A 99 1.11 0.89 -10.81
N ILE A 100 1.52 1.90 -10.05
CA ILE A 100 2.89 1.98 -9.52
C ILE A 100 3.07 1.43 -8.10
N ALA A 101 2.00 0.92 -7.48
CA ALA A 101 2.10 0.21 -6.20
C ALA A 101 3.04 -1.01 -6.32
N SER A 102 3.80 -1.31 -5.26
CA SER A 102 4.61 -2.54 -5.18
C SER A 102 3.75 -3.79 -5.04
N ALA A 103 4.38 -4.96 -5.21
CA ALA A 103 3.73 -6.27 -5.17
C ALA A 103 2.70 -6.41 -4.03
N PHE A 104 1.43 -6.63 -4.39
CA PHE A 104 0.26 -6.78 -3.52
C PHE A 104 -0.08 -5.59 -2.60
N VAL A 105 0.67 -4.50 -2.59
CA VAL A 105 0.33 -3.32 -1.78
C VAL A 105 -0.98 -2.72 -2.27
N VAL A 106 -1.87 -2.39 -1.34
CA VAL A 106 -3.17 -1.79 -1.70
C VAL A 106 -2.98 -0.39 -2.27
N THR A 107 -4.03 0.14 -2.89
CA THR A 107 -4.00 1.46 -3.51
C THR A 107 -3.89 2.56 -2.46
N ALA A 108 -4.55 2.42 -1.30
CA ALA A 108 -4.30 3.28 -0.15
C ALA A 108 -2.89 3.03 0.42
N TYR A 109 -2.12 4.09 0.67
CA TYR A 109 -0.77 3.98 1.24
C TYR A 109 -0.73 4.61 2.62
N TYR A 110 -0.47 3.80 3.66
CA TYR A 110 -0.36 4.27 5.05
C TYR A 110 -1.58 5.09 5.53
N ASP A 111 -2.80 4.59 5.31
CA ASP A 111 -4.05 5.24 5.76
C ASP A 111 -4.14 5.44 7.30
N GLU A 112 -3.30 4.69 8.04
CA GLU A 112 -3.16 4.77 9.48
C GLU A 112 -2.11 5.80 9.96
N ALA A 113 -1.53 6.58 9.06
CA ALA A 113 -0.60 7.66 9.38
C ALA A 113 -1.30 8.83 10.14
N PRO A 114 -0.53 9.78 10.72
CA PRO A 114 -1.11 10.98 11.36
C PRO A 114 -2.07 11.76 10.46
N LEU A 115 -1.75 11.85 9.16
CA LEU A 115 -2.71 12.25 8.14
C LEU A 115 -3.10 11.01 7.34
N ASP A 116 -4.41 10.76 7.22
CA ASP A 116 -4.94 9.58 6.53
C ASP A 116 -4.70 9.63 5.00
N GLU A 117 -5.17 8.62 4.25
CA GLU A 117 -5.06 8.57 2.78
C GLU A 117 -5.54 9.87 2.11
N TYR A 118 -6.57 10.50 2.68
CA TYR A 118 -7.27 11.65 2.10
C TYR A 118 -6.71 13.00 2.59
N GLY A 119 -5.68 12.97 3.44
CA GLY A 119 -5.07 14.15 4.04
C GLY A 119 -5.86 14.71 5.24
N LEU A 120 -6.81 13.96 5.79
CA LEU A 120 -7.56 14.34 6.98
C LEU A 120 -6.75 14.01 8.24
N VAL A 121 -6.95 14.81 9.29
CA VAL A 121 -6.34 14.61 10.60
C VAL A 121 -6.89 13.34 11.25
N ARG A 122 -6.01 12.37 11.53
CA ARG A 122 -6.35 11.12 12.20
C ARG A 122 -6.08 11.24 13.70
N GLU A 123 -7.14 11.43 14.48
CA GLU A 123 -7.03 11.46 15.94
C GLU A 123 -7.13 10.04 16.54
N PRO A 124 -6.50 9.80 17.70
CA PRO A 124 -5.68 10.75 18.48
C PRO A 124 -4.24 10.93 17.98
N LYS A 125 -3.83 10.21 16.93
CA LYS A 125 -2.42 10.09 16.54
C LYS A 125 -1.80 11.44 16.20
N TRP A 126 -2.47 12.24 15.37
CA TRP A 126 -1.93 13.53 14.97
C TRP A 126 -1.86 14.52 16.13
N GLY A 127 -2.94 14.68 16.90
CA GLY A 127 -3.01 15.63 18.00
C GLY A 127 -2.03 15.28 19.12
N HIS A 128 -1.93 14.00 19.49
CA HIS A 128 -0.98 13.55 20.51
C HIS A 128 0.48 13.77 20.12
N LEU A 129 0.82 13.56 18.85
CA LEU A 129 2.18 13.83 18.35
C LEU A 129 2.46 15.33 18.24
N LYS A 130 1.46 16.15 17.91
CA LYS A 130 1.57 17.61 17.96
C LYS A 130 1.87 18.10 19.38
N GLU A 131 1.13 17.65 20.39
CA GLU A 131 1.38 18.01 21.80
C GLU A 131 2.78 17.56 22.26
N LEU A 132 3.23 16.38 21.83
CA LEU A 132 4.61 15.93 22.05
C LEU A 132 5.63 16.90 21.44
N HIS A 133 5.42 17.37 20.21
CA HIS A 133 6.33 18.32 19.55
C HIS A 133 6.38 19.66 20.27
N GLU A 134 5.24 20.16 20.74
CA GLU A 134 5.17 21.39 21.56
C GLU A 134 5.97 21.24 22.86
N ALA A 135 5.85 20.09 23.53
CA ALA A 135 6.65 19.78 24.72
C ALA A 135 8.15 19.67 24.42
N ILE A 136 8.55 19.01 23.32
CA ILE A 136 9.97 18.97 22.91
C ILE A 136 10.47 20.38 22.54
N LYS A 137 9.65 21.19 21.87
CA LYS A 137 10.02 22.54 21.47
C LYS A 137 10.28 23.43 22.68
N SER A 138 9.47 23.34 23.73
CA SER A 138 9.71 24.07 24.98
C SER A 138 11.01 23.63 25.71
N CYS A 139 11.53 22.42 25.43
CA CYS A 139 12.82 21.95 25.93
C CYS A 139 14.04 22.39 25.08
N SER A 140 13.87 23.11 23.96
CA SER A 140 14.91 23.27 22.91
C SER A 140 16.26 23.79 23.41
N ASN A 141 16.27 24.85 24.23
CA ASN A 141 17.52 25.44 24.70
C ASN A 141 18.34 24.44 25.54
N SER A 142 17.66 23.75 26.46
CA SER A 142 18.28 22.72 27.31
C SER A 142 18.75 21.52 26.47
N LEU A 143 17.97 21.09 25.47
CA LEU A 143 18.34 19.97 24.59
C LEU A 143 19.56 20.26 23.71
N LEU A 144 19.67 21.49 23.18
CA LEU A 144 20.74 21.87 22.25
C LEU A 144 22.05 22.26 22.94
N TYR A 145 21.96 22.93 24.09
CA TYR A 145 23.12 23.55 24.74
C TYR A 145 23.41 23.01 26.15
N GLY A 146 22.52 22.19 26.70
CA GLY A 146 22.66 21.62 28.04
C GLY A 146 23.50 20.35 28.06
N THR A 147 24.11 20.07 29.20
CA THR A 147 24.77 18.79 29.48
C THR A 147 23.71 17.77 29.88
N GLN A 148 23.69 16.62 29.20
CA GLN A 148 22.79 15.52 29.53
C GLN A 148 23.39 14.66 30.65
N THR A 149 22.56 14.35 31.65
CA THR A 149 22.84 13.39 32.72
C THR A 149 21.69 12.41 32.84
N SER A 150 21.97 11.15 33.18
CA SER A 150 20.94 10.13 33.40
C SER A 150 21.20 9.35 34.66
N PHE A 151 20.14 9.01 35.38
CA PHE A 151 20.20 8.23 36.61
C PHE A 151 18.89 7.50 36.86
N SER A 152 18.96 6.41 37.64
CA SER A 152 17.78 5.64 38.04
C SER A 152 16.97 6.39 39.09
N LEU A 153 15.64 6.33 38.95
CA LEU A 153 14.65 6.80 39.92
C LEU A 153 13.96 5.63 40.66
N GLY A 154 14.32 4.40 40.29
CA GLY A 154 13.71 3.15 40.73
C GLY A 154 14.17 1.99 39.84
N THR A 155 13.69 0.78 40.11
CA THR A 155 14.14 -0.44 39.40
C THR A 155 13.95 -0.35 37.88
N GLN A 156 12.86 0.29 37.44
CA GLN A 156 12.47 0.40 36.03
C GLN A 156 12.06 1.83 35.66
N GLN A 157 12.61 2.80 36.40
CA GLN A 157 12.35 4.21 36.20
C GLN A 157 13.67 4.96 36.05
N ASN A 158 13.76 5.81 35.03
CA ASN A 158 14.96 6.57 34.69
C ASN A 158 14.64 8.05 34.53
N ALA A 159 15.56 8.91 34.94
CA ALA A 159 15.55 10.33 34.60
C ALA A 159 16.62 10.60 33.56
N TYR A 160 16.28 11.38 32.53
CA TYR A 160 17.23 12.00 31.61
C TYR A 160 17.09 13.52 31.75
N VAL A 161 18.13 14.18 32.22
CA VAL A 161 18.12 15.61 32.56
C VAL A 161 19.14 16.35 31.71
N PHE A 162 18.67 17.36 30.99
CA PHE A 162 19.48 18.29 30.21
C PHE A 162 19.56 19.60 30.97
N ARG A 163 20.75 19.98 31.42
CA ARG A 163 20.95 21.18 32.24
C ARG A 163 22.02 22.06 31.65
N ARG A 164 21.70 23.33 31.45
CA ARG A 164 22.65 24.38 31.02
C ARG A 164 23.04 25.31 32.16
N SER A 165 22.09 25.64 33.04
CA SER A 165 22.29 26.46 34.23
C SER A 165 21.35 26.01 35.34
N SER A 166 21.30 26.72 36.46
CA SER A 166 20.33 26.44 37.54
C SER A 166 18.88 26.67 37.12
N ILE A 167 18.64 27.52 36.11
CA ILE A 167 17.30 27.90 35.65
C ILE A 167 16.90 27.27 34.31
N GLU A 168 17.88 26.88 33.48
CA GLU A 168 17.64 26.22 32.18
C GLU A 168 17.85 24.71 32.32
N CYS A 169 16.73 23.98 32.49
CA CYS A 169 16.72 22.55 32.75
C CYS A 169 15.51 21.90 32.07
N ALA A 170 15.70 20.80 31.35
CA ALA A 170 14.62 19.94 30.87
C ALA A 170 14.81 18.49 31.36
N ALA A 171 13.73 17.81 31.72
CA ALA A 171 13.78 16.42 32.19
C ALA A 171 12.77 15.51 31.48
N PHE A 172 13.20 14.27 31.25
CA PHE A 172 12.37 13.17 30.75
C PHE A 172 12.36 12.10 31.83
N LEU A 173 11.18 11.80 32.37
CA LEU A 173 10.98 10.83 33.45
C LEU A 173 10.29 9.61 32.87
N GLU A 174 11.04 8.52 32.75
CA GLU A 174 10.62 7.27 32.12
C GLU A 174 10.13 6.26 33.16
N ASN A 175 9.04 5.55 32.83
CA ASN A 175 8.61 4.34 33.50
C ASN A 175 8.45 3.22 32.47
N THR A 176 9.20 2.13 32.63
CA THR A 176 9.12 0.94 31.75
C THR A 176 8.33 -0.20 32.39
N GLU A 177 7.70 0.00 33.54
CA GLU A 177 6.80 -1.00 34.13
C GLU A 177 5.44 -1.02 33.44
N ASP A 178 4.78 -2.18 33.51
CA ASP A 178 3.39 -2.38 33.09
C ASP A 178 2.37 -1.86 34.11
N ARG A 179 2.82 -1.12 35.13
CA ARG A 179 1.96 -0.43 36.11
C ARG A 179 2.38 1.02 36.34
N SER A 180 1.45 1.82 36.85
CA SER A 180 1.75 3.18 37.29
C SER A 180 2.63 3.18 38.54
N VAL A 181 3.62 4.07 38.58
CA VAL A 181 4.57 4.21 39.70
C VAL A 181 4.69 5.68 40.11
N THR A 182 4.75 5.94 41.42
CA THR A 182 5.08 7.26 41.96
C THR A 182 6.57 7.32 42.26
N ILE A 183 7.28 8.24 41.63
CA ILE A 183 8.72 8.48 41.85
C ILE A 183 8.96 9.83 42.52
N GLN A 184 10.15 10.01 43.09
CA GLN A 184 10.62 11.29 43.61
C GLN A 184 11.67 11.87 42.66
N PHE A 185 11.43 13.06 42.11
CA PHE A 185 12.41 13.78 41.29
C PHE A 185 12.55 15.21 41.80
N GLN A 186 13.77 15.58 42.21
CA GLN A 186 14.06 16.89 42.83
C GLN A 186 13.12 17.21 44.01
N ASN A 187 12.85 16.22 44.87
CA ASN A 187 11.95 16.30 46.03
C ASN A 187 10.48 16.58 45.69
N ILE A 188 10.07 16.36 44.43
CA ILE A 188 8.68 16.46 43.99
C ILE A 188 8.19 15.06 43.60
N PRO A 189 7.02 14.61 44.11
CA PRO A 189 6.43 13.35 43.68
C PRO A 189 5.81 13.47 42.29
N TYR A 190 6.09 12.51 41.42
CA TYR A 190 5.45 12.39 40.11
C TYR A 190 4.86 11.00 39.92
N GLN A 191 3.59 10.94 39.49
CA GLN A 191 2.95 9.69 39.11
C GLN A 191 3.15 9.45 37.60
N LEU A 192 3.85 8.38 37.26
CA LEU A 192 4.14 7.97 35.90
C LEU A 192 3.23 6.78 35.51
N PRO A 193 2.41 6.91 34.45
CA PRO A 193 1.67 5.78 33.86
C PRO A 193 2.60 4.65 33.39
N PRO A 194 2.09 3.43 33.17
CA PRO A 194 2.87 2.33 32.61
C PRO A 194 3.43 2.66 31.23
N ASN A 195 4.63 2.15 30.92
CA ASN A 195 5.30 2.30 29.62
C ASN A 195 5.23 3.73 29.07
N SER A 196 5.58 4.73 29.90
CA SER A 196 5.39 6.14 29.57
C SER A 196 6.60 7.01 29.90
N ILE A 197 6.67 8.17 29.25
CA ILE A 197 7.64 9.23 29.56
C ILE A 197 6.88 10.52 29.82
N SER A 198 7.16 11.16 30.95
CA SER A 198 6.74 12.54 31.25
C SER A 198 7.84 13.52 30.85
N ILE A 199 7.48 14.59 30.16
CA ILE A 199 8.40 15.66 29.71
C ILE A 199 8.17 16.92 30.56
N LEU A 200 9.24 17.41 31.18
CA LEU A 200 9.25 18.57 32.06
C LEU A 200 10.21 19.63 31.49
N PRO A 201 9.71 20.66 30.78
CA PRO A 201 10.55 21.67 30.11
C PRO A 201 11.36 22.57 31.05
N ASP A 202 11.01 22.59 32.33
CA ASP A 202 11.64 23.37 33.41
C ASP A 202 12.12 22.47 34.56
N CYS A 203 12.17 21.15 34.34
CA CYS A 203 12.45 20.12 35.35
C CYS A 203 11.46 20.10 36.54
N LYS A 204 10.30 20.75 36.45
CA LYS A 204 9.32 20.86 37.54
C LYS A 204 7.89 20.55 37.12
N ASN A 205 7.42 21.11 36.02
CA ASN A 205 6.03 20.99 35.58
C ASN A 205 5.95 20.01 34.40
N VAL A 206 5.07 19.00 34.52
CA VAL A 206 4.82 18.05 33.43
C VAL A 206 4.02 18.75 32.33
N ALA A 207 4.66 19.00 31.19
CA ALA A 207 3.99 19.57 30.02
C ALA A 207 3.27 18.50 29.19
N PHE A 208 3.82 17.28 29.16
CA PHE A 208 3.30 16.18 28.36
C PHE A 208 3.63 14.82 28.99
N ASN A 209 2.76 13.82 28.79
CA ASN A 209 3.08 12.42 29.07
C ASN A 209 2.63 11.54 27.90
N THR A 210 3.50 10.63 27.47
CA THR A 210 3.29 9.83 26.26
C THR A 210 2.09 8.89 26.31
N ALA A 211 1.56 8.56 27.50
CA ALA A 211 0.40 7.69 27.68
C ALA A 211 -0.91 8.46 28.00
N LYS A 212 -0.86 9.78 28.18
CA LYS A 212 -2.05 10.61 28.50
C LYS A 212 -2.63 11.21 27.23
N VAL A 213 -3.31 10.38 26.44
CA VAL A 213 -3.91 10.78 25.16
C VAL A 213 -5.21 11.57 25.36
N ARG A 214 -5.43 12.57 24.51
CA ARG A 214 -6.64 13.39 24.46
C ARG A 214 -7.31 13.27 23.09
N ALA A 215 -8.63 13.47 23.07
CA ALA A 215 -9.50 13.51 21.90
C ALA A 215 -9.58 12.19 21.10
N GLN A 216 -10.75 11.95 20.51
CA GLN A 216 -10.95 10.92 19.50
C GLN A 216 -11.82 11.51 18.40
N ASN A 217 -11.53 11.12 17.17
CA ASN A 217 -12.39 11.38 16.04
C ASN A 217 -12.65 10.08 15.31
N ALA A 218 -13.72 10.05 14.52
CA ALA A 218 -13.99 8.93 13.63
C ALA A 218 -14.17 9.44 12.21
N ARG A 219 -13.63 8.68 11.26
CA ARG A 219 -13.86 8.92 9.84
C ARG A 219 -15.12 8.22 9.40
N ALA A 220 -15.96 8.92 8.65
CA ALA A 220 -17.18 8.39 8.06
C ALA A 220 -17.27 8.74 6.57
N MET A 221 -18.11 7.99 5.86
CA MET A 221 -18.38 8.19 4.44
C MET A 221 -19.85 8.57 4.26
N LYS A 222 -20.11 9.52 3.36
CA LYS A 222 -21.46 9.95 3.00
C LYS A 222 -21.66 9.71 1.51
N SER A 223 -22.62 8.86 1.16
CA SER A 223 -22.97 8.63 -0.24
C SER A 223 -23.58 9.87 -0.87
N GLN A 224 -23.04 10.26 -2.03
CA GLN A 224 -23.48 11.43 -2.80
C GLN A 224 -24.20 11.02 -4.09
N LEU A 225 -23.77 9.91 -4.69
CA LEU A 225 -24.37 9.37 -5.91
C LEU A 225 -24.27 7.85 -5.89
N GLN A 226 -25.36 7.17 -6.28
CA GLN A 226 -25.35 5.75 -6.57
C GLN A 226 -25.43 5.54 -8.09
N PHE A 227 -24.59 4.66 -8.63
CA PHE A 227 -24.55 4.37 -10.07
C PHE A 227 -25.54 3.26 -10.47
N ASN A 228 -26.77 3.29 -9.95
CA ASN A 228 -27.77 2.22 -10.10
C ASN A 228 -28.60 2.23 -11.40
N SER A 229 -28.40 3.23 -12.27
CA SER A 229 -29.03 3.32 -13.60
C SER A 229 -28.30 2.45 -14.63
N ALA A 230 -28.83 1.26 -14.94
CA ALA A 230 -28.28 0.35 -15.94
C ALA A 230 -28.13 0.99 -17.33
N GLU A 231 -29.08 1.85 -17.72
CA GLU A 231 -29.12 2.56 -19.00
C GLU A 231 -27.95 3.56 -19.20
N LYS A 232 -27.36 4.04 -18.09
CA LYS A 232 -26.20 4.95 -18.12
C LYS A 232 -24.88 4.21 -18.32
N TRP A 233 -24.84 2.93 -17.97
CA TRP A 233 -23.64 2.12 -18.13
C TRP A 233 -23.48 1.62 -19.56
N LYS A 234 -22.24 1.73 -20.04
CA LYS A 234 -21.81 1.17 -21.31
C LYS A 234 -20.70 0.16 -21.09
N VAL A 235 -20.71 -0.87 -21.93
CA VAL A 235 -19.86 -2.06 -21.78
C VAL A 235 -19.02 -2.28 -23.03
N TYR A 236 -17.77 -2.68 -22.83
CA TYR A 236 -16.92 -3.21 -23.88
C TYR A 236 -16.25 -4.49 -23.35
N ARG A 237 -16.43 -5.61 -24.07
CA ARG A 237 -15.85 -6.89 -23.66
C ARG A 237 -14.46 -7.02 -24.26
N GLU A 238 -13.48 -7.30 -23.40
CA GLU A 238 -12.11 -7.49 -23.83
C GLU A 238 -12.00 -8.76 -24.71
N ALA A 239 -11.22 -8.67 -25.78
CA ALA A 239 -11.03 -9.81 -26.67
C ALA A 239 -10.02 -10.79 -26.05
N ILE A 240 -10.30 -12.09 -26.15
CA ILE A 240 -9.38 -13.15 -25.72
C ILE A 240 -8.57 -13.57 -26.95
N PRO A 241 -7.26 -13.25 -27.02
CA PRO A 241 -6.44 -13.56 -28.18
C PRO A 241 -6.21 -15.07 -28.30
N SER A 242 -6.30 -15.60 -29.51
CA SER A 242 -5.84 -16.95 -29.82
C SER A 242 -4.36 -16.95 -30.18
N PHE A 243 -3.78 -18.16 -30.32
CA PHE A 243 -2.42 -18.31 -30.82
C PHE A 243 -2.21 -17.69 -32.21
N ALA A 244 -3.24 -17.55 -33.04
CA ALA A 244 -3.10 -16.92 -34.36
C ALA A 244 -2.96 -15.39 -34.27
N ASP A 245 -3.59 -14.79 -33.27
CA ASP A 245 -3.77 -13.33 -33.16
C ASP A 245 -2.54 -12.63 -32.59
N THR A 246 -1.68 -13.37 -31.89
CA THR A 246 -0.45 -12.84 -31.30
C THR A 246 0.62 -12.66 -32.38
N SER A 247 1.61 -11.79 -32.18
CA SER A 247 2.75 -11.64 -33.11
C SER A 247 4.07 -12.14 -32.52
N LEU A 248 4.27 -11.98 -31.22
CA LEU A 248 5.44 -12.51 -30.51
C LEU A 248 5.30 -14.03 -30.34
N ARG A 249 6.38 -14.78 -30.62
CA ARG A 249 6.45 -16.25 -30.50
C ARG A 249 7.72 -16.67 -29.78
N ALA A 250 7.61 -17.76 -29.02
CA ALA A 250 8.76 -18.48 -28.47
C ALA A 250 8.45 -19.98 -28.40
N ASN A 251 9.49 -20.82 -28.37
CA ASN A 251 9.35 -22.28 -28.25
C ASN A 251 9.43 -22.76 -26.78
N THR A 252 9.22 -21.85 -25.84
CA THR A 252 9.19 -22.10 -24.39
C THR A 252 8.44 -20.96 -23.71
N LEU A 253 8.01 -21.17 -22.46
CA LEU A 253 7.37 -20.14 -21.65
C LEU A 253 8.35 -19.02 -21.26
N LEU A 254 8.07 -17.80 -21.73
CA LEU A 254 8.79 -16.58 -21.35
C LEU A 254 8.34 -16.07 -19.98
N ASP A 255 9.24 -15.45 -19.22
CA ASP A 255 8.86 -14.76 -17.98
C ASP A 255 8.09 -13.46 -18.26
N GLN A 256 7.16 -13.11 -17.39
CA GLN A 256 6.30 -11.95 -17.59
C GLN A 256 7.02 -10.61 -17.44
N ILE A 257 7.94 -10.48 -16.47
CA ILE A 257 8.55 -9.20 -16.14
C ILE A 257 9.43 -8.74 -17.32
N SER A 258 10.29 -9.61 -17.83
CA SER A 258 11.16 -9.29 -18.96
C SER A 258 10.38 -9.12 -20.27
N THR A 259 9.30 -9.87 -20.46
CA THR A 259 8.47 -9.81 -21.68
C THR A 259 7.61 -8.55 -21.72
N ALA A 260 6.91 -8.24 -20.62
CA ALA A 260 6.02 -7.09 -20.55
C ALA A 260 6.75 -5.79 -20.21
N LYS A 261 7.95 -5.85 -19.61
CA LYS A 261 8.74 -4.70 -19.16
C LYS A 261 7.94 -3.71 -18.31
N ASP A 262 7.00 -4.24 -17.52
CA ASP A 262 6.02 -3.51 -16.70
C ASP A 262 5.21 -2.44 -17.45
N THR A 263 5.12 -2.53 -18.79
CA THR A 263 4.30 -1.62 -19.60
C THR A 263 2.79 -1.89 -19.46
N SER A 264 2.43 -3.06 -18.93
CA SER A 264 1.08 -3.45 -18.50
C SER A 264 1.20 -4.50 -17.39
N ASP A 265 0.18 -4.62 -16.54
CA ASP A 265 0.07 -5.74 -15.59
C ASP A 265 -0.14 -7.06 -16.30
N TYR A 266 -0.63 -7.04 -17.55
CA TYR A 266 -1.18 -8.19 -18.21
C TYR A 266 -0.23 -8.76 -19.27
N LEU A 267 -0.07 -10.08 -19.28
CA LEU A 267 0.57 -10.81 -20.36
C LEU A 267 -0.29 -12.03 -20.73
N TRP A 268 -0.65 -12.09 -22.01
CA TRP A 268 -1.29 -13.26 -22.59
C TRP A 268 -0.25 -14.31 -22.99
N TYR A 269 -0.51 -15.57 -22.62
CA TYR A 269 0.18 -16.76 -23.10
C TYR A 269 -0.82 -17.61 -23.86
N THR A 270 -0.58 -17.85 -25.13
CA THR A 270 -1.51 -18.56 -26.01
C THR A 270 -0.83 -19.77 -26.61
N PHE A 271 -1.54 -20.88 -26.72
CA PHE A 271 -1.07 -22.03 -27.50
C PHE A 271 -2.24 -22.85 -28.03
N ARG A 272 -1.93 -23.80 -28.93
CA ARG A 272 -2.90 -24.69 -29.55
C ARG A 272 -2.73 -26.10 -29.03
N LEU A 273 -3.84 -26.74 -28.69
CA LEU A 273 -3.89 -28.13 -28.27
C LEU A 273 -4.82 -28.90 -29.20
N TYR A 274 -4.29 -29.90 -29.89
CA TYR A 274 -5.10 -30.82 -30.67
C TYR A 274 -5.54 -32.00 -29.80
N ASP A 275 -6.84 -32.26 -29.75
CA ASP A 275 -7.42 -33.37 -28.98
C ASP A 275 -8.42 -34.16 -29.85
N ASN A 276 -8.24 -35.47 -29.93
CA ASN A 276 -9.14 -36.39 -30.64
C ASN A 276 -9.91 -37.30 -29.68
N SER A 277 -9.74 -37.14 -28.37
CA SER A 277 -10.42 -37.99 -27.40
C SER A 277 -11.87 -37.51 -27.20
N ALA A 278 -12.83 -38.34 -27.63
CA ALA A 278 -14.23 -38.10 -27.31
C ALA A 278 -14.45 -38.32 -25.81
N ASN A 279 -14.84 -37.26 -25.09
CA ASN A 279 -15.36 -37.32 -23.71
C ASN A 279 -14.35 -37.58 -22.56
N ALA A 280 -13.04 -37.34 -22.73
CA ALA A 280 -12.12 -37.35 -21.59
C ALA A 280 -12.08 -35.96 -20.92
N GLN A 281 -12.51 -35.87 -19.64
CA GLN A 281 -12.26 -34.66 -18.83
C GLN A 281 -10.75 -34.50 -18.65
N SER A 282 -10.16 -33.60 -19.43
CA SER A 282 -8.73 -33.31 -19.37
C SER A 282 -8.43 -32.46 -18.14
N ILE A 283 -7.40 -32.80 -17.37
CA ILE A 283 -6.95 -31.97 -16.26
C ILE A 283 -5.81 -31.08 -16.73
N LEU A 284 -5.99 -29.77 -16.59
CA LEU A 284 -4.96 -28.76 -16.72
C LEU A 284 -4.27 -28.58 -15.37
N SER A 285 -2.93 -28.53 -15.36
CA SER A 285 -2.13 -28.14 -14.20
C SER A 285 -1.10 -27.10 -14.64
N ALA A 286 -1.28 -25.87 -14.18
CA ALA A 286 -0.48 -24.71 -14.56
C ALA A 286 0.25 -24.15 -13.33
N TYR A 287 1.58 -24.17 -13.34
CA TYR A 287 2.37 -23.52 -12.28
C TYR A 287 2.73 -22.10 -12.71
N SER A 288 2.45 -21.13 -11.84
CA SER A 288 2.77 -19.72 -12.06
C SER A 288 3.63 -19.19 -10.92
N HIS A 289 4.58 -18.33 -11.27
CA HIS A 289 5.28 -17.48 -10.31
C HIS A 289 4.45 -16.30 -9.80
N GLY A 290 3.16 -16.27 -10.13
CA GLY A 290 2.20 -15.25 -9.72
C GLY A 290 2.07 -14.12 -10.74
N HIS A 291 1.26 -13.10 -10.44
CA HIS A 291 0.50 -12.95 -9.19
C HIS A 291 -0.95 -13.46 -9.32
N VAL A 292 -1.51 -13.37 -10.53
CA VAL A 292 -2.83 -13.89 -10.91
C VAL A 292 -2.69 -14.63 -12.23
N LEU A 293 -3.50 -15.67 -12.41
CA LEU A 293 -3.61 -16.44 -13.65
C LEU A 293 -5.08 -16.78 -13.91
N HIS A 294 -5.56 -16.42 -15.10
CA HIS A 294 -6.84 -16.85 -15.64
C HIS A 294 -6.60 -17.78 -16.82
N ALA A 295 -7.35 -18.87 -16.92
CA ALA A 295 -7.30 -19.80 -18.05
C ALA A 295 -8.57 -19.74 -18.87
N PHE A 296 -8.42 -19.68 -20.19
CA PHE A 296 -9.49 -19.67 -21.17
C PHE A 296 -9.30 -20.80 -22.16
N VAL A 297 -10.40 -21.49 -22.49
CA VAL A 297 -10.46 -22.51 -23.54
C VAL A 297 -11.51 -22.08 -24.56
N ASN A 298 -11.08 -21.96 -25.82
CA ASN A 298 -11.94 -21.53 -26.93
C ASN A 298 -12.73 -20.25 -26.61
N GLY A 299 -12.08 -19.29 -25.94
CA GLY A 299 -12.67 -18.01 -25.54
C GLY A 299 -13.54 -18.03 -24.29
N ASN A 300 -13.69 -19.16 -23.60
CA ASN A 300 -14.47 -19.26 -22.37
C ASN A 300 -13.56 -19.40 -21.15
N LEU A 301 -13.83 -18.66 -20.07
CA LEU A 301 -13.09 -18.79 -18.81
C LEU A 301 -13.36 -20.18 -18.20
N VAL A 302 -12.29 -20.90 -17.85
CA VAL A 302 -12.38 -22.23 -17.21
C VAL A 302 -11.82 -22.25 -15.79
N GLY A 303 -11.04 -21.25 -15.41
CA GLY A 303 -10.37 -21.21 -14.12
C GLY A 303 -9.66 -19.90 -13.85
N SER A 304 -9.52 -19.56 -12.57
CA SER A 304 -8.74 -18.43 -12.09
C SER A 304 -8.10 -18.78 -10.77
N LYS A 305 -6.86 -18.34 -10.56
CA LYS A 305 -6.15 -18.50 -9.29
C LYS A 305 -5.18 -17.35 -9.10
N HIS A 306 -4.94 -16.97 -7.85
CA HIS A 306 -3.98 -15.95 -7.48
C HIS A 306 -3.14 -16.40 -6.28
N GLY A 307 -1.99 -15.75 -6.13
CA GLY A 307 -1.15 -15.85 -4.94
C GLY A 307 -1.57 -14.85 -3.87
N SER A 308 -0.70 -14.70 -2.88
CA SER A 308 -0.78 -13.68 -1.83
C SER A 308 0.59 -13.04 -1.64
N HIS A 309 0.67 -11.94 -0.89
CA HIS A 309 1.95 -11.29 -0.57
C HIS A 309 2.96 -12.26 0.09
N LYS A 310 2.50 -13.22 0.92
CA LYS A 310 3.37 -14.21 1.58
C LYS A 310 3.67 -15.41 0.67
N ASN A 311 2.67 -15.89 -0.07
CA ASN A 311 2.77 -17.07 -0.94
C ASN A 311 2.39 -16.66 -2.38
N VAL A 312 3.37 -16.15 -3.13
CA VAL A 312 3.13 -15.53 -4.45
C VAL A 312 2.87 -16.57 -5.54
N SER A 313 3.65 -17.64 -5.57
CA SER A 313 3.54 -18.69 -6.59
C SER A 313 2.47 -19.72 -6.25
N PHE A 314 1.87 -20.32 -7.26
CA PHE A 314 0.81 -21.31 -7.09
C PHE A 314 0.70 -22.28 -8.27
N VAL A 315 0.06 -23.42 -8.04
CA VAL A 315 -0.41 -24.35 -9.09
C VAL A 315 -1.92 -24.19 -9.24
N MET A 316 -2.40 -23.94 -10.45
CA MET A 316 -3.81 -23.90 -10.80
C MET A 316 -4.21 -25.20 -11.49
N GLU A 317 -5.25 -25.87 -10.97
CA GLU A 317 -5.77 -27.11 -11.54
C GLU A 317 -7.23 -26.95 -11.95
N ASN A 318 -7.54 -27.24 -13.21
CA ASN A 318 -8.89 -27.09 -13.76
C ASN A 318 -9.22 -28.24 -14.70
N LYS A 319 -10.49 -28.66 -14.66
CA LYS A 319 -11.03 -29.57 -15.67
C LYS A 319 -11.31 -28.78 -16.96
N LEU A 320 -10.84 -29.31 -18.08
CA LEU A 320 -11.06 -28.73 -19.40
C LEU A 320 -12.11 -29.53 -20.14
N ASN A 321 -13.02 -28.81 -20.78
CA ASN A 321 -13.94 -29.35 -21.77
C ASN A 321 -13.36 -29.03 -23.15
N LEU A 322 -12.58 -29.97 -23.69
CA LEU A 322 -11.98 -29.83 -25.02
C LEU A 322 -12.98 -30.29 -26.09
N ILE A 323 -12.96 -29.61 -27.23
CA ILE A 323 -13.67 -30.09 -28.42
C ILE A 323 -12.77 -31.04 -29.21
N SER A 324 -13.37 -31.94 -29.99
CA SER A 324 -12.61 -32.73 -30.95
C SER A 324 -11.97 -31.81 -31.99
N GLY A 325 -10.69 -32.04 -32.26
CA GLY A 325 -9.85 -31.23 -33.12
C GLY A 325 -9.03 -30.20 -32.36
N MET A 326 -8.86 -29.03 -32.95
CA MET A 326 -7.95 -27.99 -32.48
C MET A 326 -8.64 -27.09 -31.44
N ASN A 327 -8.06 -26.97 -30.24
CA ASN A 327 -8.49 -26.11 -29.16
C ASN A 327 -7.51 -24.94 -28.98
N ASN A 328 -8.04 -23.72 -28.85
CA ASN A 328 -7.26 -22.55 -28.46
C ASN A 328 -7.24 -22.43 -26.93
N ILE A 329 -6.05 -22.45 -26.34
CA ILE A 329 -5.88 -22.25 -24.90
C ILE A 329 -5.12 -20.96 -24.69
N SER A 330 -5.68 -20.09 -23.84
CA SER A 330 -5.12 -18.78 -23.54
C SER A 330 -5.05 -18.59 -22.04
N PHE A 331 -3.94 -18.09 -21.55
CA PHE A 331 -3.75 -17.68 -20.17
C PHE A 331 -3.57 -16.19 -20.13
N LEU A 332 -4.31 -15.53 -19.25
CA LEU A 332 -4.01 -14.16 -18.86
C LEU A 332 -3.29 -14.21 -17.52
N SER A 333 -2.02 -13.84 -17.51
CA SER A 333 -1.29 -13.64 -16.27
C SER A 333 -1.24 -12.17 -15.93
N ALA A 334 -1.49 -11.83 -14.66
CA ALA A 334 -1.43 -10.46 -14.18
C ALA A 334 -0.40 -10.32 -13.03
N THR A 335 0.47 -9.32 -13.14
CA THR A 335 1.20 -8.78 -11.97
C THR A 335 0.26 -7.89 -11.16
N VAL A 336 0.61 -7.68 -9.90
CA VAL A 336 -0.11 -6.75 -9.01
C VAL A 336 0.96 -5.93 -8.31
N GLY A 337 1.69 -5.13 -9.09
CA GLY A 337 2.94 -4.49 -8.67
C GLY A 337 4.14 -5.44 -8.70
N LEU A 338 5.35 -4.89 -8.62
CA LEU A 338 6.61 -5.64 -8.57
C LEU A 338 7.24 -5.65 -7.16
N PRO A 339 8.03 -6.67 -6.80
CA PRO A 339 8.73 -6.70 -5.52
C PRO A 339 9.66 -5.48 -5.35
N ASN A 340 9.63 -4.84 -4.18
CA ASN A 340 10.38 -3.61 -3.89
C ASN A 340 11.42 -3.76 -2.77
N SER A 341 11.62 -4.96 -2.23
CA SER A 341 12.57 -5.22 -1.16
C SER A 341 13.11 -6.65 -1.20
N GLY A 342 14.28 -6.85 -0.59
CA GLY A 342 15.02 -8.11 -0.60
C GLY A 342 16.26 -8.04 -1.50
N ALA A 343 17.16 -9.01 -1.34
CA ALA A 343 18.35 -9.11 -2.19
C ALA A 343 17.98 -9.65 -3.60
N TYR A 344 18.80 -9.29 -4.59
CA TYR A 344 18.72 -9.77 -5.97
C TYR A 344 17.35 -9.54 -6.63
N LEU A 345 16.80 -8.33 -6.46
CA LEU A 345 15.51 -7.94 -7.04
C LEU A 345 15.51 -8.01 -8.57
N GLU A 346 16.66 -7.75 -9.19
CA GLU A 346 16.89 -7.85 -10.63
C GLU A 346 16.70 -9.26 -11.20
N GLY A 347 16.75 -10.30 -10.34
CA GLY A 347 16.53 -11.69 -10.73
C GLY A 347 15.11 -12.20 -10.50
N ARG A 348 14.16 -11.35 -10.08
CA ARG A 348 12.77 -11.76 -9.82
C ARG A 348 12.03 -11.99 -11.14
N VAL A 349 11.17 -13.01 -11.16
CA VAL A 349 10.35 -13.40 -12.30
C VAL A 349 8.89 -13.56 -11.88
N ALA A 350 7.97 -13.43 -12.84
CA ALA A 350 6.54 -13.64 -12.66
C ALA A 350 5.95 -14.35 -13.89
N GLY A 351 4.68 -14.73 -13.83
CA GLY A 351 3.97 -15.31 -14.96
C GLY A 351 3.88 -16.84 -14.97
N LEU A 352 3.37 -17.39 -16.07
CA LEU A 352 3.20 -18.83 -16.26
C LEU A 352 4.57 -19.50 -16.49
N ARG A 353 4.89 -20.53 -15.69
CA ARG A 353 6.23 -21.16 -15.68
C ARG A 353 6.24 -22.59 -16.20
N SER A 354 5.18 -23.36 -15.95
CA SER A 354 5.02 -24.69 -16.52
C SER A 354 3.56 -25.02 -16.77
N LEU A 355 3.34 -25.90 -17.74
CA LEU A 355 2.01 -26.37 -18.10
C LEU A 355 1.99 -27.88 -18.33
N LYS A 356 1.05 -28.56 -17.69
CA LYS A 356 0.70 -29.94 -18.00
C LYS A 356 -0.77 -30.08 -18.35
N VAL A 357 -1.08 -30.88 -19.36
CA VAL A 357 -2.45 -31.29 -19.70
C VAL A 357 -2.50 -32.80 -19.73
N GLN A 358 -3.37 -33.41 -18.94
CA GLN A 358 -3.43 -34.87 -18.75
C GLN A 358 -2.06 -35.48 -18.40
N GLY A 359 -1.24 -34.77 -17.61
CA GLY A 359 0.11 -35.19 -17.23
C GLY A 359 1.19 -34.98 -18.30
N ARG A 360 0.84 -34.69 -19.56
CA ARG A 360 1.79 -34.35 -20.63
C ARG A 360 2.26 -32.90 -20.49
N ASP A 361 3.56 -32.68 -20.63
CA ASP A 361 4.19 -31.36 -20.51
C ASP A 361 4.12 -30.55 -21.81
N PHE A 362 3.67 -29.29 -21.71
CA PHE A 362 3.54 -28.32 -22.80
C PHE A 362 4.43 -27.07 -22.59
N THR A 363 5.32 -27.10 -21.61
CA THR A 363 6.20 -25.97 -21.25
C THR A 363 7.11 -25.57 -22.42
N ASN A 364 7.71 -26.55 -23.11
CA ASN A 364 8.63 -26.34 -24.24
C ASN A 364 7.92 -26.62 -25.57
N GLN A 365 6.93 -25.80 -25.90
CA GLN A 365 6.15 -25.85 -27.13
C GLN A 365 6.10 -24.45 -27.77
N ALA A 366 5.52 -24.34 -28.97
CA ALA A 366 5.29 -23.03 -29.58
C ALA A 366 4.20 -22.26 -28.81
N TRP A 367 4.58 -21.12 -28.24
CA TRP A 367 3.74 -20.20 -27.49
C TRP A 367 3.65 -18.84 -28.19
N GLY A 368 2.47 -18.23 -28.12
CA GLY A 368 2.20 -16.89 -28.63
C GLY A 368 1.91 -15.92 -27.50
N TYR A 369 2.37 -14.67 -27.64
CA TYR A 369 2.34 -13.68 -26.58
C TYR A 369 1.72 -12.35 -27.01
N GLN A 370 0.97 -11.74 -26.10
CA GLN A 370 0.51 -10.35 -26.21
C GLN A 370 0.68 -9.63 -24.88
N VAL A 371 1.48 -8.56 -24.88
CA VAL A 371 1.61 -7.65 -23.74
C VAL A 371 0.39 -6.74 -23.70
N GLY A 372 -0.26 -6.69 -22.53
CA GLY A 372 -1.42 -5.85 -22.27
C GLY A 372 -2.74 -6.31 -22.91
N LEU A 373 -3.76 -5.53 -22.60
CA LEU A 373 -5.12 -5.69 -23.11
C LEU A 373 -5.37 -4.79 -24.33
N LEU A 374 -6.33 -5.15 -25.19
CA LEU A 374 -6.69 -4.31 -26.34
C LEU A 374 -7.29 -2.97 -25.87
N GLY A 375 -8.09 -2.98 -24.79
CA GLY A 375 -8.61 -1.76 -24.18
C GLY A 375 -7.51 -0.81 -23.67
N GLU A 376 -6.41 -1.35 -23.12
CA GLU A 376 -5.23 -0.58 -22.73
C GLU A 376 -4.51 0.01 -23.95
N LYS A 377 -4.26 -0.82 -24.97
CA LYS A 377 -3.61 -0.40 -26.22
C LYS A 377 -4.37 0.71 -26.94
N LEU A 378 -5.70 0.65 -26.92
CA LEU A 378 -6.59 1.66 -27.51
C LEU A 378 -6.81 2.87 -26.58
N GLN A 379 -6.39 2.77 -25.32
CA GLN A 379 -6.54 3.77 -24.26
C GLN A 379 -8.00 4.15 -24.03
N ILE A 380 -8.90 3.16 -23.99
CA ILE A 380 -10.36 3.41 -23.98
C ILE A 380 -10.88 4.10 -22.71
N TYR A 381 -10.02 4.20 -21.69
CA TYR A 381 -10.22 5.01 -20.48
C TYR A 381 -10.09 6.52 -20.70
N THR A 382 -9.58 6.97 -21.86
CA THR A 382 -9.57 8.38 -22.26
C THR A 382 -10.76 8.71 -23.16
N ALA A 383 -11.16 9.98 -23.24
CA ALA A 383 -12.24 10.40 -24.15
C ALA A 383 -11.95 10.03 -25.62
N SER A 384 -10.71 10.24 -26.08
CA SER A 384 -10.28 9.94 -27.45
C SER A 384 -10.15 8.45 -27.76
N GLY A 385 -9.71 7.64 -26.78
CA GLY A 385 -9.64 6.19 -26.94
C GLY A 385 -11.01 5.55 -26.85
N SER A 386 -11.90 6.09 -26.01
CA SER A 386 -13.27 5.59 -25.84
C SER A 386 -14.06 5.60 -27.15
N SER A 387 -13.79 6.54 -28.07
CA SER A 387 -14.43 6.59 -29.40
C SER A 387 -13.88 5.57 -30.40
N LYS A 388 -12.78 4.87 -30.09
CA LYS A 388 -12.18 3.86 -30.99
C LYS A 388 -12.86 2.49 -30.92
N VAL A 389 -13.74 2.28 -29.95
CA VAL A 389 -14.46 1.01 -29.75
C VAL A 389 -15.97 1.22 -29.77
N LYS A 390 -16.69 0.18 -30.22
CA LYS A 390 -18.15 0.17 -30.16
C LYS A 390 -18.57 -0.29 -28.77
N TRP A 391 -19.11 0.63 -27.99
CA TRP A 391 -19.66 0.33 -26.67
C TRP A 391 -21.09 -0.19 -26.79
N GLU A 392 -21.41 -1.22 -26.01
CA GLU A 392 -22.73 -1.82 -25.89
C GLU A 392 -23.46 -1.26 -24.67
N SER A 393 -24.78 -1.37 -24.63
CA SER A 393 -25.54 -1.06 -23.42
C SER A 393 -25.31 -2.16 -22.38
N PHE A 394 -25.21 -1.77 -21.10
CA PHE A 394 -25.12 -2.73 -20.01
C PHE A 394 -26.38 -3.61 -19.94
N LEU A 395 -26.16 -4.92 -19.82
CA LEU A 395 -27.18 -5.92 -19.54
C LEU A 395 -26.94 -6.48 -18.13
N SER A 396 -27.95 -7.09 -17.51
CA SER A 396 -27.88 -7.57 -16.12
C SER A 396 -26.79 -8.61 -15.84
N SER A 397 -26.23 -9.28 -16.86
CA SER A 397 -25.18 -10.28 -16.71
C SER A 397 -23.78 -9.67 -16.81
N THR A 398 -23.00 -9.82 -15.75
CA THR A 398 -21.58 -9.44 -15.66
C THR A 398 -20.71 -10.61 -16.14
N LYS A 399 -19.58 -10.31 -16.80
CA LYS A 399 -18.58 -11.31 -17.18
C LYS A 399 -17.17 -10.78 -16.88
N PRO A 400 -16.17 -11.67 -16.72
CA PRO A 400 -14.75 -11.32 -16.66
C PRO A 400 -14.25 -10.53 -17.86
N LEU A 401 -13.18 -9.78 -17.61
CA LEU A 401 -12.50 -8.92 -18.58
C LEU A 401 -13.47 -7.99 -19.32
N THR A 402 -14.20 -7.21 -18.52
CA THR A 402 -15.20 -6.27 -19.02
C THR A 402 -14.81 -4.85 -18.66
N TRP A 403 -14.84 -3.97 -19.65
CA TRP A 403 -14.73 -2.54 -19.44
C TRP A 403 -16.10 -1.92 -19.26
N TYR A 404 -16.23 -1.11 -18.21
CA TYR A 404 -17.43 -0.32 -17.92
C TYR A 404 -17.11 1.16 -18.10
N LYS A 405 -18.05 1.93 -18.64
CA LYS A 405 -17.98 3.39 -18.58
C LYS A 405 -19.32 4.02 -18.25
N THR A 406 -19.25 5.17 -17.59
CA THR A 406 -20.38 6.06 -17.28
C THR A 406 -19.87 7.49 -17.10
N THR A 407 -20.78 8.43 -16.83
CA THR A 407 -20.44 9.82 -16.52
C THR A 407 -21.11 10.29 -15.24
N PHE A 408 -20.47 11.22 -14.53
CA PHE A 408 -21.02 11.79 -13.30
C PHE A 408 -20.60 13.25 -13.08
N ASP A 409 -21.36 13.96 -12.25
CA ASP A 409 -21.04 15.32 -11.83
C ASP A 409 -20.31 15.31 -10.49
N ALA A 410 -19.43 16.28 -10.26
CA ALA A 410 -18.65 16.32 -9.03
C ALA A 410 -19.56 16.60 -7.81
N PRO A 411 -19.35 15.92 -6.66
CA PRO A 411 -20.06 16.24 -5.43
C PRO A 411 -19.77 17.67 -4.98
N VAL A 412 -20.80 18.35 -4.46
CA VAL A 412 -20.69 19.69 -3.88
C VAL A 412 -19.76 19.68 -2.66
N GLY A 413 -19.14 20.83 -2.36
CA GLY A 413 -18.29 21.03 -1.18
C GLY A 413 -16.82 20.68 -1.42
N ASN A 414 -16.06 20.61 -0.34
CA ASN A 414 -14.59 20.44 -0.36
C ASN A 414 -14.11 19.11 0.26
N ASP A 415 -15.02 18.33 0.86
CA ASP A 415 -14.71 17.03 1.48
C ASP A 415 -14.04 16.06 0.49
N PRO A 416 -13.02 15.29 0.87
CA PRO A 416 -12.40 14.32 -0.05
C PRO A 416 -13.43 13.39 -0.71
N VAL A 417 -13.18 13.00 -1.96
CA VAL A 417 -14.10 12.18 -2.77
C VAL A 417 -13.51 10.79 -2.94
N VAL A 418 -14.37 9.77 -2.80
CA VAL A 418 -13.97 8.37 -2.98
C VAL A 418 -14.99 7.62 -3.82
N LEU A 419 -14.51 6.60 -4.54
CA LEU A 419 -15.34 5.61 -5.19
C LEU A 419 -15.45 4.37 -4.32
N ASN A 420 -16.66 4.01 -3.92
CA ASN A 420 -16.93 2.74 -3.26
C ASN A 420 -17.14 1.65 -4.30
N LEU A 421 -16.15 0.76 -4.41
CA LEU A 421 -16.14 -0.37 -5.33
C LEU A 421 -16.54 -1.68 -4.64
N GLY A 422 -17.21 -1.62 -3.48
CA GLY A 422 -17.57 -2.80 -2.69
C GLY A 422 -18.42 -3.88 -3.40
N SER A 423 -18.99 -3.56 -4.56
CA SER A 423 -19.76 -4.46 -5.42
C SER A 423 -18.96 -5.06 -6.59
N MET A 424 -17.68 -4.70 -6.70
CA MET A 424 -16.78 -5.09 -7.79
C MET A 424 -15.85 -6.22 -7.37
N GLY A 425 -15.13 -6.80 -8.33
CA GLY A 425 -14.16 -7.88 -8.08
C GLY A 425 -12.74 -7.34 -8.00
N LYS A 426 -12.03 -7.43 -9.12
CA LYS A 426 -10.66 -6.94 -9.28
C LYS A 426 -10.55 -6.13 -10.56
N GLY A 427 -9.68 -5.14 -10.56
CA GLY A 427 -9.24 -4.54 -11.81
C GLY A 427 -8.67 -3.16 -11.58
N TYR A 428 -9.07 -2.22 -12.43
CA TYR A 428 -8.45 -0.91 -12.48
C TYR A 428 -9.47 0.17 -12.80
N THR A 429 -9.35 1.34 -12.18
CA THR A 429 -10.27 2.48 -12.39
C THR A 429 -9.56 3.74 -12.88
N TRP A 430 -10.23 4.47 -13.77
CA TRP A 430 -9.82 5.79 -14.27
C TRP A 430 -10.94 6.81 -14.13
N VAL A 431 -10.57 8.05 -13.83
CA VAL A 431 -11.45 9.22 -13.89
C VAL A 431 -10.83 10.25 -14.82
N ASN A 432 -11.57 10.68 -15.84
CA ASN A 432 -11.10 11.64 -16.85
C ASN A 432 -9.78 11.21 -17.53
N GLY A 433 -9.57 9.89 -17.70
CA GLY A 433 -8.35 9.32 -18.27
C GLY A 433 -7.16 9.20 -17.30
N GLN A 434 -7.31 9.64 -16.06
CA GLN A 434 -6.28 9.55 -15.01
C GLN A 434 -6.48 8.28 -14.19
N GLY A 435 -5.41 7.51 -13.98
CA GLY A 435 -5.46 6.24 -13.24
C GLY A 435 -5.66 6.47 -11.74
N ILE A 436 -6.81 6.05 -11.21
CA ILE A 436 -7.13 6.13 -9.78
C ILE A 436 -6.43 5.01 -9.00
N GLY A 437 -6.23 3.87 -9.64
CA GLY A 437 -5.44 2.78 -9.10
C GLY A 437 -6.09 1.42 -9.33
N ARG A 438 -5.37 0.38 -8.90
CA ARG A 438 -5.90 -0.98 -8.86
C ARG A 438 -6.98 -1.10 -7.79
N TYR A 439 -8.01 -1.90 -8.04
CA TYR A 439 -8.91 -2.35 -6.99
C TYR A 439 -8.91 -3.87 -6.91
N TRP A 440 -9.07 -4.40 -5.70
CA TRP A 440 -9.20 -5.84 -5.49
C TRP A 440 -10.06 -6.11 -4.26
N VAL A 441 -11.36 -6.00 -4.47
CA VAL A 441 -12.39 -6.06 -3.43
C VAL A 441 -12.74 -7.51 -3.10
N SER A 442 -12.70 -8.40 -4.09
CA SER A 442 -12.94 -9.84 -3.91
C SER A 442 -11.85 -10.54 -3.08
N PHE A 443 -10.66 -9.96 -2.92
CA PHE A 443 -9.60 -10.52 -2.08
C PHE A 443 -9.82 -10.14 -0.62
N HIS A 444 -10.61 -10.96 0.07
CA HIS A 444 -10.98 -10.73 1.46
C HIS A 444 -9.83 -11.00 2.44
N THR A 445 -9.83 -10.22 3.52
CA THR A 445 -9.04 -10.48 4.72
C THR A 445 -9.51 -11.75 5.43
N PRO A 446 -8.76 -12.26 6.44
CA PRO A 446 -9.22 -13.37 7.28
C PRO A 446 -10.57 -13.13 7.98
N GLN A 447 -11.01 -11.88 8.10
CA GLN A 447 -12.30 -11.47 8.69
C GLN A 447 -13.45 -11.47 7.67
N GLY A 448 -13.20 -11.82 6.41
CA GLY A 448 -14.22 -11.90 5.36
C GLY A 448 -14.60 -10.56 4.74
N THR A 449 -13.79 -9.52 4.91
CA THR A 449 -14.02 -8.17 4.37
C THR A 449 -12.93 -7.78 3.37
N PRO A 450 -13.20 -6.92 2.38
CA PRO A 450 -12.14 -6.40 1.49
C PRO A 450 -11.08 -5.62 2.26
N SER A 451 -9.80 -5.76 1.88
CA SER A 451 -8.72 -4.92 2.42
C SER A 451 -8.90 -3.43 2.10
N GLN A 452 -9.48 -3.11 0.93
CA GLN A 452 -9.83 -1.76 0.50
C GLN A 452 -11.08 -1.78 -0.37
N LYS A 453 -12.07 -0.96 -0.02
CA LYS A 453 -13.31 -0.79 -0.82
C LYS A 453 -13.54 0.64 -1.31
N TRP A 454 -12.95 1.63 -0.64
CA TRP A 454 -13.00 3.03 -1.05
C TRP A 454 -11.69 3.42 -1.72
N TYR A 455 -11.79 4.05 -2.87
CA TYR A 455 -10.65 4.43 -3.72
C TYR A 455 -10.67 5.93 -3.95
N HIS A 456 -9.59 6.61 -3.55
CA HIS A 456 -9.48 8.06 -3.55
C HIS A 456 -9.58 8.66 -4.96
N ILE A 457 -10.47 9.63 -5.16
CA ILE A 457 -10.48 10.50 -6.35
C ILE A 457 -10.07 11.91 -5.92
N PRO A 458 -8.86 12.37 -6.27
CA PRO A 458 -8.45 13.75 -5.97
C PRO A 458 -9.43 14.74 -6.60
N ARG A 459 -9.93 15.68 -5.80
CA ARG A 459 -10.88 16.71 -6.30
C ARG A 459 -10.34 17.52 -7.45
N SER A 460 -9.02 17.74 -7.51
CA SER A 460 -8.36 18.44 -8.62
C SER A 460 -8.48 17.74 -9.97
N LEU A 461 -8.83 16.45 -10.01
CA LEU A 461 -9.08 15.70 -11.24
C LEU A 461 -10.52 15.84 -11.75
N LEU A 462 -11.42 16.41 -10.95
CA LEU A 462 -12.84 16.53 -11.24
C LEU A 462 -13.17 17.85 -11.92
N LYS A 463 -13.98 17.76 -12.98
CA LYS A 463 -14.75 18.87 -13.55
C LYS A 463 -16.06 19.01 -12.78
N SER A 464 -16.73 20.16 -12.89
CA SER A 464 -18.04 20.36 -12.27
C SER A 464 -19.08 19.31 -12.74
N THR A 465 -19.09 19.02 -14.03
CA THR A 465 -20.04 18.08 -14.65
C THR A 465 -19.38 17.20 -15.70
N GLY A 466 -20.01 16.06 -16.01
CA GLY A 466 -19.61 15.21 -17.14
C GLY A 466 -18.23 14.56 -17.00
N ASN A 467 -17.83 14.21 -15.78
CA ASN A 467 -16.63 13.44 -15.52
C ASN A 467 -16.79 12.03 -16.09
N LEU A 468 -15.79 11.55 -16.83
CA LEU A 468 -15.78 10.21 -17.40
C LEU A 468 -15.23 9.23 -16.36
N LEU A 469 -16.03 8.25 -15.95
CA LEU A 469 -15.59 7.11 -15.14
C LEU A 469 -15.43 5.89 -16.05
N VAL A 470 -14.25 5.27 -16.03
CA VAL A 470 -13.99 4.00 -16.73
C VAL A 470 -13.39 3.00 -15.76
N LEU A 471 -13.87 1.75 -15.81
CA LEU A 471 -13.33 0.64 -15.04
C LEU A 471 -12.99 -0.51 -16.00
N LEU A 472 -11.86 -1.16 -15.75
CA LEU A 472 -11.60 -2.52 -16.20
C LEU A 472 -11.95 -3.44 -15.04
N GLU A 473 -12.94 -4.32 -15.22
CA GLU A 473 -13.26 -5.42 -14.31
C GLU A 473 -12.66 -6.71 -14.84
N GLU A 474 -11.61 -7.17 -14.17
CA GLU A 474 -10.86 -8.38 -14.47
C GLU A 474 -11.64 -9.65 -14.08
N GLU A 475 -12.35 -9.60 -12.96
CA GLU A 475 -13.14 -10.71 -12.41
C GLU A 475 -14.64 -10.47 -12.67
N THR A 476 -15.49 -10.55 -11.65
CA THR A 476 -16.92 -10.28 -11.79
C THR A 476 -17.34 -9.26 -10.75
N GLY A 477 -17.91 -8.16 -11.22
CA GLY A 477 -18.38 -7.06 -10.39
C GLY A 477 -19.68 -6.49 -10.95
N ASN A 478 -20.57 -6.02 -10.08
CA ASN A 478 -21.81 -5.36 -10.47
C ASN A 478 -21.66 -3.83 -10.41
N PRO A 479 -21.54 -3.13 -11.55
CA PRO A 479 -21.34 -1.68 -11.55
C PRO A 479 -22.51 -0.89 -10.96
N LEU A 480 -23.71 -1.50 -10.84
CA LEU A 480 -24.88 -0.85 -10.24
C LEU A 480 -24.77 -0.65 -8.72
N GLY A 481 -23.88 -1.38 -8.07
CA GLY A 481 -23.60 -1.23 -6.64
C GLY A 481 -22.51 -0.22 -6.32
N ILE A 482 -21.92 0.45 -7.32
CA ILE A 482 -20.89 1.46 -7.10
C ILE A 482 -21.55 2.73 -6.53
N THR A 483 -20.89 3.37 -5.57
CA THR A 483 -21.28 4.71 -5.09
C THR A 483 -20.10 5.68 -5.15
N LEU A 484 -20.42 6.95 -5.41
CA LEU A 484 -19.52 8.07 -5.19
C LEU A 484 -19.83 8.64 -3.82
N ASP A 485 -18.85 8.65 -2.93
CA ASP A 485 -19.01 9.10 -1.56
C ASP A 485 -18.07 10.29 -1.28
N THR A 486 -18.39 11.07 -0.25
CA THR A 486 -17.45 12.02 0.37
C THR A 486 -17.01 11.51 1.74
N VAL A 487 -15.79 11.88 2.13
CA VAL A 487 -15.17 11.51 3.41
C VAL A 487 -15.23 12.69 4.36
N TYR A 488 -15.64 12.46 5.60
CA TYR A 488 -15.67 13.49 6.64
C TYR A 488 -15.27 12.92 8.00
N ILE A 489 -14.88 13.80 8.90
CA ILE A 489 -14.54 13.47 10.29
C ILE A 489 -15.74 13.84 11.18
N THR A 490 -16.19 12.92 12.01
CA THR A 490 -17.12 13.21 13.11
C THR A 490 -16.35 13.43 14.40
N SER A 491 -16.68 14.51 15.12
CA SER A 491 -16.28 14.66 16.51
C SER A 491 -17.02 13.60 17.35
N GLN A 492 -16.28 12.81 18.13
CA GLN A 492 -16.87 11.94 19.15
C GLN A 492 -17.06 12.69 20.46
#